data_AF-I4H9R9-F1
#
_entry.id   AF-I4H9R9-F1
#
_cell.length_a   1.000
_cell.length_b   1.000
_cell.length_c   1.000
_cell.angle_alpha   90.00
_cell.angle_beta   90.00
_cell.angle_gamma   90.00
#
_symmetry.space_group_name_H-M   'P 1'
#
loop_
_entity.id
_entity.type
_entity.pdbx_description
1 polymer ?
#
loop_
_entity_poly.entity_id
_entity_poly.type
_entity_poly.pdbx_seq_one_letter_code
_entity_poly.pdbx_strand_id
1 'polypeptide(L)'
;MTSTKGELIAALLEQVTNKMGTPRQIVSDHGRDLYRGIQLYQEKNPEVAHTYEVTHQMALILKSELEKDEQYQSFVKKCHQCRQEIQQTELLFLMPPCQRTKSRYFNLDRVFGLAPRLSIKILSLSGLPSWL
;
A
#
# COMPACT_ATOMS: atom_id res chain seq x y z
N MET A 1 9.36 7.95 -19.52
CA MET A 1 9.43 8.13 -18.05
C MET A 1 10.68 8.92 -17.73
N THR A 2 10.54 10.19 -17.38
CA THR A 2 11.65 11.04 -16.95
C THR A 2 12.10 10.52 -15.58
N SER A 3 13.27 9.89 -15.52
CA SER A 3 13.92 9.55 -14.25
C SER A 3 13.99 10.83 -13.42
N THR A 4 13.44 10.81 -12.21
CA THR A 4 13.62 11.87 -11.21
C THR A 4 15.04 11.75 -10.69
N LYS A 5 16.00 12.20 -11.51
CA LYS A 5 17.42 12.13 -11.16
C LYS A 5 17.59 12.77 -9.77
N GLY A 6 18.28 12.09 -8.84
CA GLY A 6 18.35 12.50 -7.43
C GLY A 6 18.76 13.96 -7.23
N GLU A 7 19.46 14.55 -8.19
CA GLU A 7 19.81 15.97 -8.27
C GLU A 7 18.57 16.90 -8.23
N LEU A 8 17.47 16.53 -8.89
CA LEU A 8 16.22 17.29 -8.83
C LEU A 8 15.62 17.26 -7.43
N ILE A 9 15.69 16.11 -6.76
CA ILE A 9 15.20 15.96 -5.39
C ILE A 9 16.08 16.76 -4.42
N ALA A 10 17.40 16.72 -4.58
CA ALA A 10 18.31 17.54 -3.80
C ALA A 10 18.01 19.03 -3.98
N ALA A 11 17.81 19.50 -5.22
CA ALA A 11 17.44 20.89 -5.49
C ALA A 11 16.09 21.29 -4.87
N LEU A 12 15.12 20.38 -4.83
CA LEU A 12 13.84 20.61 -4.16
C LEU A 12 14.01 20.69 -2.63
N LEU A 13 14.84 19.84 -2.04
CA LEU A 13 15.16 19.89 -0.60
C LEU A 13 15.81 21.23 -0.21
N GLU A 14 16.70 21.77 -1.06
CA GLU A 14 17.27 23.12 -0.87
C GLU A 14 16.18 24.21 -0.93
N GLN A 15 15.26 24.12 -1.88
CA GLN A 15 14.14 25.07 -1.98
C GLN A 15 13.23 25.03 -0.74
N VAL A 16 12.98 23.84 -0.19
CA VAL A 16 12.23 23.67 1.06
C VAL A 16 13.01 24.26 2.23
N THR A 17 14.31 24.00 2.30
CA THR A 17 15.22 24.54 3.33
C THR A 17 15.20 26.06 3.36
N ASN A 18 15.26 26.71 2.19
CA ASN A 18 15.20 28.17 2.09
C ASN A 18 13.89 28.77 2.61
N LYS A 19 12.80 27.99 2.64
CA LYS A 19 11.48 28.45 3.12
C LYS A 19 11.23 28.08 4.58
N MET A 20 11.70 26.91 5.02
CA MET A 20 11.29 26.30 6.28
C MET A 20 12.46 26.12 7.28
N GLY A 21 13.69 26.39 6.86
CA GLY A 21 14.91 26.05 7.59
C GLY A 21 15.38 24.60 7.34
N THR A 22 16.60 24.30 7.78
CA THR A 22 17.20 22.96 7.63
C THR A 22 16.46 21.95 8.53
N PRO A 23 15.93 20.84 7.97
CA PRO A 23 15.25 19.84 8.76
C PRO A 23 16.24 19.09 9.65
N ARG A 24 15.83 18.71 10.86
CA ARG A 24 16.67 17.85 11.70
C ARG A 24 16.70 16.39 11.22
N GLN A 25 15.64 15.95 10.55
CA GLN A 25 15.49 14.58 10.09
C GLN A 25 14.61 14.52 8.85
N ILE A 26 14.97 13.64 7.92
CA ILE A 26 14.15 13.22 6.80
C ILE A 26 13.79 11.75 7.02
N VAL A 27 12.50 11.44 6.94
CA VAL A 27 11.98 10.07 7.02
C VAL A 27 11.41 9.70 5.66
N SER A 28 11.90 8.61 5.05
CA SER A 28 11.44 8.21 3.71
C SER A 28 11.45 6.70 3.49
N ASP A 29 10.66 6.25 2.51
CA ASP A 29 10.95 4.98 1.86
C ASP A 29 12.25 5.14 1.04
N HIS A 30 13.11 4.14 1.00
CA HIS A 30 14.40 4.19 0.27
C HIS A 30 14.19 4.04 -1.24
N GLY A 31 13.20 4.74 -1.81
CA GLY A 31 13.07 4.85 -3.26
C GLY A 31 14.39 5.35 -3.84
N ARG A 32 14.96 4.65 -4.83
CA ARG A 32 16.34 4.89 -5.32
C ARG A 32 16.66 6.36 -5.60
N ASP A 33 15.78 7.03 -6.33
CA ASP A 33 15.93 8.44 -6.68
C ASP A 33 15.88 9.36 -5.44
N LEU A 34 14.93 9.12 -4.55
CA LEU A 34 14.75 9.86 -3.30
C LEU A 34 15.94 9.67 -2.35
N TYR A 35 16.40 8.43 -2.22
CA TYR A 35 17.59 8.09 -1.46
C TYR A 35 18.82 8.85 -1.99
N ARG A 36 19.04 8.83 -3.31
CA ARG A 36 20.16 9.57 -3.91
C ARG A 36 20.04 11.08 -3.68
N GLY A 37 18.84 11.64 -3.81
CA GLY A 37 18.62 13.06 -3.57
C GLY A 37 18.86 13.48 -2.12
N ILE A 38 18.45 12.65 -1.15
CA ILE A 38 18.71 12.89 0.26
C ILE A 38 20.21 12.79 0.56
N GLN A 39 20.91 11.80 -0.01
CA GLN A 39 22.37 11.69 0.14
C GLN A 39 23.09 12.94 -0.39
N LEU A 40 22.74 13.40 -1.60
CA LEU A 40 23.28 14.63 -2.18
C LEU A 40 23.00 15.87 -1.31
N TYR A 41 21.84 15.92 -0.67
CA TYR A 41 21.48 17.01 0.24
C TYR A 41 22.26 16.96 1.57
N GLN A 42 22.51 15.76 2.10
CA GLN A 42 23.32 15.54 3.31
C GLN A 42 24.80 15.87 3.10
N GLU A 43 25.33 15.80 1.87
CA GLU A 43 26.70 16.25 1.56
C GLU A 43 26.92 17.72 1.96
N LYS A 44 25.87 18.55 1.95
CA LYS A 44 25.91 19.96 2.38
C LYS A 44 25.34 20.22 3.76
N ASN A 45 24.52 19.30 4.28
CA ASN A 45 23.83 19.42 5.56
C ASN A 45 24.05 18.12 6.37
N PRO A 46 25.28 17.86 6.84
CA PRO A 46 25.66 16.58 7.46
C PRO A 46 24.94 16.28 8.78
N GLU A 47 24.37 17.29 9.43
CA GLU A 47 23.58 17.16 10.66
C GLU A 47 22.16 16.62 10.44
N VAL A 48 21.71 16.57 9.19
CA VAL A 48 20.37 16.09 8.82
C VAL A 48 20.36 14.56 8.91
N ALA A 49 19.57 14.00 9.84
CA ALA A 49 19.40 12.55 9.92
C ALA A 49 18.53 12.04 8.75
N HIS A 50 18.87 10.88 8.19
CA HIS A 50 17.99 10.14 7.27
C HIS A 50 17.63 8.80 7.88
N THR A 51 16.34 8.57 8.10
CA THR A 51 15.84 7.30 8.66
C THR A 51 14.79 6.67 7.76
N TYR A 52 14.71 5.35 7.82
CA TYR A 52 13.73 4.61 7.05
C TYR A 52 12.31 4.76 7.60
N GLU A 53 11.33 4.81 6.71
CA GLU A 53 9.92 4.86 7.06
C GLU A 53 9.44 3.47 7.47
N VAL A 54 9.02 3.35 8.75
CA VAL A 54 8.71 2.06 9.39
C VAL A 54 7.48 1.38 8.77
N THR A 55 6.48 2.14 8.33
CA THR A 55 5.25 1.59 7.73
C THR A 55 5.55 0.90 6.41
N HIS A 56 6.43 1.48 5.60
CA HIS A 56 6.93 0.88 4.37
C HIS A 56 7.73 -0.39 4.67
N GLN A 57 8.57 -0.38 5.72
CA GLN A 57 9.27 -1.59 6.15
C GLN A 57 8.31 -2.72 6.53
N MET A 58 7.29 -2.41 7.34
CA MET A 58 6.26 -3.36 7.73
C MET A 58 5.50 -3.89 6.51
N ALA A 59 5.16 -3.03 5.56
CA ALA A 59 4.52 -3.46 4.33
C ALA A 59 5.41 -4.38 3.46
N LEU A 60 6.73 -4.16 3.43
CA LEU A 60 7.66 -5.06 2.74
C LEU A 60 7.75 -6.43 3.42
N ILE A 61 7.74 -6.47 4.76
CA ILE A 61 7.72 -7.73 5.52
C ILE A 61 6.40 -8.47 5.24
N LEU A 62 5.25 -7.80 5.35
CA LEU A 62 3.96 -8.40 5.03
C LEU A 62 3.90 -8.88 3.57
N LYS A 63 4.52 -8.14 2.66
CA LYS A 63 4.66 -8.58 1.27
C LYS A 63 5.46 -9.87 1.18
N SER A 64 6.63 -9.97 1.80
CA SER A 64 7.48 -11.16 1.70
C SER A 64 6.79 -12.41 2.24
N GLU A 65 6.00 -12.26 3.31
CA GLU A 65 5.21 -13.36 3.88
C GLU A 65 4.04 -13.74 2.96
N LEU A 66 3.25 -12.77 2.51
CA LEU A 66 1.93 -13.02 1.91
C LEU A 66 1.95 -13.16 0.38
N GLU A 67 2.97 -12.63 -0.31
CA GLU A 67 3.03 -12.67 -1.78
C GLU A 67 3.07 -14.10 -2.32
N LYS A 68 3.65 -15.04 -1.57
CA LYS A 68 3.76 -16.45 -1.93
C LYS A 68 2.86 -17.38 -1.11
N ASP A 69 2.13 -16.84 -0.13
CA ASP A 69 1.23 -17.62 0.70
C ASP A 69 -0.05 -18.00 -0.07
N GLU A 70 -0.24 -19.29 -0.34
CA GLU A 70 -1.34 -19.80 -1.17
C GLU A 70 -2.72 -19.50 -0.57
N GLN A 71 -2.82 -19.57 0.76
CA GLN A 71 -4.09 -19.33 1.47
C GLN A 71 -4.52 -17.87 1.31
N TYR A 72 -3.59 -16.94 1.49
CA TYR A 72 -3.80 -15.52 1.29
C TYR A 72 -4.12 -15.19 -0.18
N GLN A 73 -3.37 -15.74 -1.14
CA GLN A 73 -3.66 -15.51 -2.57
C GLN A 73 -5.05 -16.03 -2.96
N SER A 74 -5.44 -17.21 -2.45
CA SER A 74 -6.79 -17.78 -2.63
C SER A 74 -7.86 -16.88 -2.02
N PHE A 75 -7.62 -16.35 -0.82
CA PHE A 75 -8.52 -15.39 -0.17
C PHE A 75 -8.68 -14.10 -0.99
N VAL A 76 -7.59 -13.50 -1.46
CA VAL A 76 -7.63 -12.28 -2.29
C VAL A 76 -8.40 -12.53 -3.60
N LYS A 77 -8.19 -13.70 -4.23
CA LYS A 77 -8.93 -14.10 -5.43
C LYS A 77 -10.43 -14.19 -5.18
N LYS A 78 -10.85 -14.84 -4.08
CA LYS A 78 -12.26 -14.93 -3.68
C LYS A 78 -12.87 -13.56 -3.39
N CYS A 79 -12.14 -12.68 -2.72
CA CYS A 79 -12.56 -11.29 -2.53
C CYS A 79 -12.79 -10.58 -3.87
N HIS A 80 -11.86 -10.71 -4.82
CA HIS A 80 -12.01 -10.12 -6.14
C HIS A 80 -13.23 -10.66 -6.90
N GLN A 81 -13.41 -11.99 -6.92
CA GLN A 81 -14.56 -12.64 -7.54
C GLN A 81 -15.87 -12.16 -6.91
N CYS A 82 -15.95 -12.14 -5.58
CA CYS A 82 -17.13 -11.66 -4.86
C CYS A 82 -17.48 -10.21 -5.26
N ARG A 83 -16.49 -9.31 -5.41
CA ARG A 83 -16.74 -7.95 -5.91
C ARG A 83 -17.37 -7.98 -7.30
N GLN A 84 -16.83 -8.77 -8.23
CA GLN A 84 -17.34 -8.84 -9.59
C GLN A 84 -18.79 -9.32 -9.65
N GLU A 85 -19.14 -10.28 -8.80
CA GLU A 85 -20.48 -10.87 -8.73
C GLU A 85 -21.51 -9.89 -8.12
N ILE A 86 -21.15 -9.16 -7.05
CA ILE A 86 -22.15 -8.39 -6.28
C ILE A 86 -22.16 -6.88 -6.56
N GLN A 87 -21.17 -6.33 -7.26
CA GLN A 87 -21.04 -4.88 -7.49
C GLN A 87 -22.23 -4.23 -8.21
N GLN A 88 -23.02 -5.01 -8.95
CA GLN A 88 -24.21 -4.58 -9.68
C GLN A 88 -25.48 -5.24 -9.15
N THR A 89 -25.50 -5.56 -7.85
CA THR A 89 -26.64 -6.19 -7.18
C THR A 89 -27.01 -5.39 -5.93
N GLU A 90 -28.20 -5.68 -5.38
CA GLU A 90 -28.64 -5.15 -4.08
C GLU A 90 -27.71 -5.54 -2.90
N LEU A 91 -26.78 -6.49 -3.11
CA LEU A 91 -25.79 -6.93 -2.12
C LEU A 91 -24.51 -6.09 -2.10
N LEU A 92 -24.44 -4.98 -2.86
CA LEU A 92 -23.25 -4.11 -2.93
C LEU A 92 -22.72 -3.68 -1.54
N PHE A 93 -23.59 -3.53 -0.54
CA PHE A 93 -23.20 -3.16 0.83
C PHE A 93 -22.35 -4.23 1.55
N LEU A 94 -22.29 -5.46 1.02
CA LEU A 94 -21.44 -6.56 1.52
C LEU A 94 -20.08 -6.66 0.80
N MET A 95 -19.78 -5.75 -0.12
CA MET A 95 -18.62 -5.84 -1.00
C MET A 95 -17.28 -5.80 -0.22
N PRO A 96 -16.36 -6.75 -0.44
CA PRO A 96 -15.03 -6.70 0.17
C PRO A 96 -14.24 -5.48 -0.33
N PRO A 97 -13.34 -4.92 0.49
CA PRO A 97 -12.58 -3.74 0.11
C PRO A 97 -11.70 -4.00 -1.10
N CYS A 98 -11.53 -2.97 -1.94
CA CYS A 98 -10.73 -3.08 -3.15
C CYS A 98 -9.26 -3.06 -2.75
N GLN A 99 -8.51 -4.12 -3.09
CA GLN A 99 -7.06 -4.06 -2.93
C GLN A 99 -6.45 -3.15 -3.98
N ARG A 100 -5.61 -2.22 -3.52
CA ARG A 100 -4.87 -1.32 -4.40
C ARG A 100 -3.76 -2.08 -5.12
N THR A 101 -3.41 -1.61 -6.32
CA THR A 101 -2.24 -2.11 -7.05
C THR A 101 -0.93 -1.62 -6.44
N LYS A 102 -0.90 -0.37 -5.97
CA LYS A 102 0.20 0.22 -5.19
C LYS A 102 -0.10 0.15 -3.70
N SER A 103 0.95 0.00 -2.90
CA SER A 103 0.83 -0.09 -1.43
C SER A 103 -0.15 -1.18 -0.98
N ARG A 104 -0.24 -2.29 -1.72
CA ARG A 104 -1.21 -3.39 -1.49
C ARG A 104 -1.13 -3.97 -0.08
N TYR A 105 0.07 -4.01 0.46
CA TYR A 105 0.36 -4.57 1.79
C TYR A 105 0.30 -3.52 2.91
N PHE A 106 -0.08 -2.29 2.59
CA PHE A 106 -0.47 -1.30 3.58
C PHE A 106 -1.93 -1.53 3.97
N ASN A 107 -2.26 -1.45 5.25
CA ASN A 107 -3.63 -1.50 5.77
C ASN A 107 -4.39 -2.80 5.40
N LEU A 108 -3.74 -3.94 5.60
CA LEU A 108 -4.36 -5.27 5.40
C LEU A 108 -5.47 -5.56 6.40
N ASP A 109 -5.52 -4.83 7.52
CA ASP A 109 -6.59 -4.86 8.51
C ASP A 109 -7.98 -4.72 7.87
N ARG A 110 -8.11 -3.84 6.86
CA ARG A 110 -9.38 -3.66 6.15
C ARG A 110 -9.75 -4.90 5.36
N VAL A 111 -8.78 -5.53 4.72
CA VAL A 111 -8.98 -6.73 3.90
C VAL A 111 -9.37 -7.90 4.79
N PHE A 112 -8.68 -8.09 5.92
CA PHE A 112 -8.98 -9.17 6.86
C PHE A 112 -10.24 -8.93 7.70
N GLY A 113 -10.55 -7.68 8.04
CA GLY A 113 -11.71 -7.32 8.86
C GLY A 113 -13.06 -7.66 8.22
N LEU A 114 -13.11 -7.87 6.90
CA LEU A 114 -14.34 -8.32 6.22
C LEU A 114 -14.45 -9.85 6.10
N ALA A 115 -13.37 -10.60 6.33
CA ALA A 115 -13.37 -12.07 6.18
C ALA A 115 -14.44 -12.76 7.06
N PRO A 116 -14.65 -12.38 8.34
CA PRO A 116 -15.70 -12.98 9.16
C PRO A 116 -17.13 -12.70 8.68
N ARG A 117 -17.34 -11.63 7.89
CA ARG A 117 -18.68 -11.23 7.40
C ARG A 117 -19.11 -11.98 6.14
N LEU A 118 -18.15 -12.43 5.33
CA LEU A 118 -18.41 -13.21 4.10
C LEU A 118 -18.67 -14.70 4.39
N SER A 119 -18.05 -15.25 5.44
CA SER A 119 -18.20 -16.65 5.85
C SER A 119 -19.62 -17.04 6.28
N ILE A 120 -20.47 -16.07 6.61
CA ILE A 120 -21.81 -16.31 7.18
C ILE A 120 -22.93 -16.32 6.12
N LYS A 121 -22.70 -15.89 4.87
CA LYS A 121 -23.81 -15.75 3.91
C LYS A 121 -23.59 -16.24 2.47
N ILE A 122 -22.35 -16.48 2.02
CA ILE A 122 -22.13 -16.99 0.65
C ILE A 122 -22.26 -18.52 0.58
N LEU A 123 -22.05 -19.23 1.69
CA LEU A 123 -22.31 -20.67 1.78
C LEU A 123 -23.82 -21.03 1.86
N SER A 124 -24.72 -20.05 1.97
CA SER A 124 -26.18 -20.29 1.91
C SER A 124 -26.80 -19.96 0.55
N LEU A 125 -26.03 -19.47 -0.43
CA LEU A 125 -26.54 -19.08 -1.76
C LEU A 125 -26.26 -20.12 -2.85
N SER A 126 -25.56 -21.21 -2.55
CA SER A 126 -25.41 -22.35 -3.48
C SER A 126 -26.65 -23.27 -3.55
N GLY A 127 -27.85 -22.75 -3.24
CA GLY A 127 -29.05 -23.55 -3.07
C GLY A 127 -30.39 -22.89 -3.44
N LEU A 128 -30.41 -21.79 -4.21
CA LEU A 128 -31.68 -21.25 -4.72
C LEU A 128 -31.87 -21.61 -6.21
N PRO A 129 -33.05 -22.18 -6.58
CA PRO A 129 -33.31 -22.66 -7.93
C PRO A 129 -33.44 -21.53 -8.95
N SER A 130 -33.13 -21.84 -10.21
CA SER A 130 -32.94 -20.93 -11.34
C SER A 130 -34.22 -20.28 -11.92
N TRP A 131 -35.20 -19.93 -11.10
CA TRP A 131 -36.42 -19.25 -11.54
C TRP A 131 -36.94 -18.18 -10.57
N LEU A 132 -36.04 -17.54 -9.84
CA LEU A 132 -36.22 -16.17 -9.34
C LEU A 132 -35.26 -15.26 -10.11
#